data_AF-A0A955CJR0-F1
#
_entry.id   AF-A0A955CJR0-F1
#
_cell.length_a   1.000
_cell.length_b   1.000
_cell.length_c   1.000
_cell.angle_alpha   90.00
_cell.angle_beta   90.00
_cell.angle_gamma   90.00
#
_symmetry.space_group_name_H-M   'P 1'
#
loop_
_entity.id
_entity.type
_entity.pdbx_description
1 polymer ?
#
loop_
_entity_poly.entity_id
_entity_poly.type
_entity_poly.pdbx_seq_one_letter_code
_entity_poly.pdbx_strand_id
1 'polypeptide(L)'
;MATCIRFTRPLSLLTACLILCAVCASASADEEYIRIVKVEEFWSLSVGEPNTERNAPQVSMVMSPTYNADSYYFVYLLNHKMEPDYAANGMQVLLKYGDQKQPVETRNGPQGNPLVIDDEIVTWKQSMTLSGGNVTFEISDGHSESWGNFGGQGYLRSTVSTGQWSLNNYRPGVSLTESGIGFAGNRVTSLTLTKIRWTDQYGNQYVREAPFDIDTDLDPWEE
;
A
#
# COMPACT_ATOMS: atom_id res chain seq x y z
N MET A 1 86.78 -25.34 -45.67
CA MET A 1 86.47 -26.79 -45.70
C MET A 1 85.20 -26.96 -44.87
N ALA A 2 84.01 -27.10 -45.48
CA ALA A 2 83.45 -28.37 -45.98
C ALA A 2 83.33 -29.38 -44.80
N THR A 3 82.19 -29.94 -44.38
CA THR A 3 81.03 -30.44 -45.14
C THR A 3 79.88 -30.79 -44.17
N CYS A 4 78.66 -30.45 -44.57
CA CYS A 4 77.38 -31.19 -44.52
C CYS A 4 77.27 -32.50 -43.68
N ILE A 5 76.16 -32.70 -42.95
CA ILE A 5 75.07 -33.66 -43.28
C ILE A 5 73.92 -33.56 -42.27
N ARG A 6 72.70 -33.51 -42.81
CA ARG A 6 71.40 -33.54 -42.13
C ARG A 6 71.07 -34.96 -41.64
N PHE A 7 70.39 -35.08 -40.50
CA PHE A 7 69.54 -36.24 -40.24
C PHE A 7 68.18 -35.83 -39.64
N THR A 8 67.18 -36.58 -40.08
CA THR A 8 65.74 -36.35 -40.10
C THR A 8 65.02 -36.79 -38.83
N ARG A 9 63.84 -36.20 -38.60
CA ARG A 9 62.88 -36.38 -37.48
C ARG A 9 62.38 -37.83 -37.32
N PRO A 10 61.79 -38.18 -36.15
CA PRO A 10 60.33 -38.18 -36.05
C PRO A 10 59.84 -37.53 -34.74
N LEU A 11 58.93 -36.54 -34.80
CA LEU A 11 57.50 -36.72 -34.57
C LEU A 11 57.19 -37.57 -33.31
N SER A 12 57.07 -36.91 -32.17
CA SER A 12 56.43 -37.49 -30.97
C SER A 12 55.29 -36.56 -30.57
N LEU A 13 54.08 -36.94 -31.01
CA LEU A 13 52.83 -36.57 -30.38
C LEU A 13 52.88 -37.02 -28.92
N LEU A 14 52.56 -36.15 -27.97
CA LEU A 14 51.88 -36.54 -26.73
C LEU A 14 51.35 -35.30 -26.01
N THR A 15 50.07 -35.04 -26.30
CA THR A 15 49.04 -34.75 -25.29
C THR A 15 49.14 -33.42 -24.54
N ALA A 16 48.60 -32.38 -25.18
CA ALA A 16 48.04 -31.22 -24.49
C ALA A 16 46.88 -31.69 -23.59
N CYS A 17 47.14 -31.80 -22.29
CA CYS A 17 46.10 -31.99 -21.28
C CYS A 17 45.39 -30.64 -21.11
N LEU A 18 44.41 -30.37 -21.96
CA LEU A 18 43.46 -29.27 -21.78
C LEU A 18 42.61 -29.62 -20.55
N ILE A 19 43.03 -29.16 -19.37
CA ILE A 19 42.20 -29.18 -18.17
C ILE A 19 41.09 -28.17 -18.44
N LEU A 20 39.99 -28.67 -18.99
CA LEU A 20 38.72 -27.99 -19.07
C LEU A 20 38.23 -27.88 -17.62
N CYS A 21 38.67 -26.83 -16.91
CA CYS A 21 38.03 -26.40 -15.68
C CYS A 21 36.60 -26.00 -16.05
N ALA A 22 35.71 -26.98 -16.04
CA ALA A 22 34.28 -26.76 -15.90
C ALA A 22 34.10 -26.14 -14.51
N VAL A 23 34.33 -24.83 -14.44
CA VAL A 23 33.83 -24.00 -13.35
C VAL A 23 32.32 -24.12 -13.47
N CYS A 24 31.73 -25.06 -12.74
CA CYS A 24 30.34 -25.02 -12.37
C CYS A 24 30.17 -23.74 -11.57
N ALA A 25 30.01 -22.62 -12.28
CA ALA A 25 29.44 -21.41 -11.73
C ALA A 25 28.08 -21.84 -11.21
N SER A 26 28.04 -22.15 -9.92
CA SER A 26 26.80 -22.31 -9.19
C SER A 26 26.22 -20.92 -9.19
N ALA A 27 25.47 -20.59 -10.25
CA ALA A 27 24.54 -19.49 -10.20
C ALA A 27 23.56 -19.90 -9.09
N SER A 28 23.85 -19.47 -7.88
CA SER A 28 22.82 -19.30 -6.88
C SER A 28 21.78 -18.43 -7.57
N ALA A 29 20.68 -19.06 -7.97
CA ALA A 29 19.47 -18.35 -8.31
C ALA A 29 19.12 -17.62 -7.02
N ASP A 30 19.61 -16.39 -6.89
CA ASP A 30 19.09 -15.46 -5.89
C ASP A 30 17.61 -15.41 -6.19
N GLU A 31 16.83 -15.96 -5.27
CA GLU A 31 15.39 -15.90 -5.32
C GLU A 31 15.03 -14.42 -5.39
N GLU A 32 14.58 -14.00 -6.56
CA GLU A 32 14.34 -12.60 -6.84
C GLU A 32 13.18 -12.14 -5.96
N TYR A 33 13.52 -11.47 -4.86
CA TYR A 33 12.54 -11.00 -3.91
C TYR A 33 11.62 -9.96 -4.55
N ILE A 34 10.36 -10.34 -4.79
CA ILE A 34 9.33 -9.44 -5.31
C ILE A 34 9.00 -8.41 -4.23
N ARG A 35 9.25 -7.14 -4.54
CA ARG A 35 8.97 -5.97 -3.71
C ARG A 35 7.62 -5.37 -4.11
N ILE A 36 6.71 -5.35 -3.16
CA ILE A 36 5.48 -4.58 -3.30
C ILE A 36 5.80 -3.10 -3.17
N VAL A 37 5.41 -2.30 -4.15
CA VAL A 37 5.65 -0.85 -4.18
C VAL A 37 4.37 -0.03 -4.08
N LYS A 38 3.21 -0.67 -4.25
CA LYS A 38 1.91 -0.01 -4.12
C LYS A 38 0.88 -0.95 -3.52
N VAL A 39 0.05 -0.44 -2.63
CA VAL A 39 -1.13 -1.10 -2.09
C VAL A 39 -2.33 -0.16 -2.19
N GLU A 40 -3.48 -0.66 -2.61
CA GLU A 40 -4.75 0.04 -2.75
C GLU A 40 -5.84 -0.77 -2.03
N GLU A 41 -6.63 -0.10 -1.20
CA GLU A 41 -7.82 -0.63 -0.56
C GLU A 41 -9.07 0.10 -1.07
N PHE A 42 -10.13 -0.65 -1.35
CA PHE A 42 -11.39 -0.13 -1.85
C PHE A 42 -12.48 -0.34 -0.80
N TRP A 43 -13.04 0.75 -0.32
CA TRP A 43 -13.99 0.75 0.79
C TRP A 43 -15.38 1.16 0.33
N SER A 44 -16.38 0.61 1.01
CA SER A 44 -17.79 0.95 0.84
C SER A 44 -18.44 1.16 2.21
N LEU A 45 -19.15 2.27 2.37
CA LEU A 45 -19.93 2.64 3.53
C LEU A 45 -21.38 2.81 3.10
N SER A 46 -22.29 2.00 3.65
CA SER A 46 -23.74 2.15 3.47
C SER A 46 -24.33 2.83 4.69
N VAL A 47 -24.96 3.97 4.49
CA VAL A 47 -25.52 4.83 5.53
C VAL A 47 -27.03 4.76 5.43
N GLY A 48 -27.72 4.34 6.49
CA GLY A 48 -29.18 4.22 6.48
C GLY A 48 -29.85 5.58 6.67
N GLU A 49 -29.67 6.20 7.83
CA GLU A 49 -30.29 7.49 8.15
C GLU A 49 -29.23 8.44 8.71
N PRO A 50 -28.58 9.30 7.91
CA PRO A 50 -27.67 10.33 8.44
C PRO A 50 -28.40 11.29 9.39
N ASN A 51 -27.64 12.00 10.23
CA ASN A 51 -28.17 13.10 11.05
C ASN A 51 -27.25 14.31 10.94
N THR A 52 -27.73 15.30 10.20
CA THR A 52 -27.00 16.53 9.87
C THR A 52 -26.81 17.44 11.07
N GLU A 53 -27.77 17.50 12.00
CA GLU A 53 -27.67 18.28 13.23
C GLU A 53 -26.56 17.76 14.16
N ARG A 54 -26.26 16.46 14.08
CA ARG A 54 -25.24 15.78 14.88
C ARG A 54 -23.98 15.40 14.11
N ASN A 55 -23.92 15.66 12.80
CA ASN A 55 -22.81 15.29 11.91
C ASN A 55 -22.49 13.79 11.99
N ALA A 56 -23.53 12.96 11.83
CA ALA A 56 -23.48 11.52 12.04
C ALA A 56 -23.85 10.75 10.75
N PRO A 57 -23.20 9.60 10.49
CA PRO A 57 -22.12 8.96 11.26
C PRO A 57 -20.74 9.63 11.06
N GLN A 58 -19.78 9.32 11.93
CA GLN A 58 -18.36 9.69 11.77
C GLN A 58 -17.51 8.44 11.66
N VAL A 59 -16.68 8.37 10.62
CA VAL A 59 -15.90 7.16 10.28
C VAL A 59 -14.42 7.51 10.25
N SER A 60 -13.61 6.60 10.79
CA SER A 60 -12.15 6.69 10.78
C SER A 60 -11.59 5.44 10.11
N MET A 61 -10.68 5.64 9.16
CA MET A 61 -10.03 4.57 8.42
C MET A 61 -8.52 4.65 8.66
N VAL A 62 -7.88 3.51 8.90
CA VAL A 62 -6.45 3.44 9.16
C VAL A 62 -5.78 2.63 8.06
N MET A 63 -4.58 3.05 7.66
CA MET A 63 -3.70 2.30 6.76
C MET A 63 -2.25 2.45 7.25
N SER A 64 -1.54 1.33 7.36
CA SER A 64 -0.14 1.31 7.80
C SER A 64 0.74 0.57 6.78
N PRO A 65 1.94 1.09 6.44
CA PRO A 65 2.88 0.39 5.57
C PRO A 65 3.52 -0.82 6.27
N THR A 66 3.35 -0.97 7.58
CA THR A 66 3.83 -2.10 8.40
C THR A 66 2.67 -2.92 8.96
N TYR A 67 3.00 -4.05 9.57
CA TYR A 67 2.04 -4.98 10.18
C TYR A 67 1.38 -4.44 11.47
N ASN A 68 1.70 -3.22 11.88
CA ASN A 68 1.13 -2.53 13.05
C ASN A 68 1.17 -1.00 12.87
N ALA A 69 0.64 -0.25 13.84
CA ALA A 69 0.62 1.21 13.87
C ALA A 69 1.73 1.84 14.74
N ASP A 70 2.81 1.11 15.05
CA ASP A 70 3.89 1.62 15.93
C ASP A 70 4.83 2.59 15.20
N SER A 71 4.79 2.60 13.87
CA SER A 71 5.59 3.49 13.01
C SER A 71 4.71 4.58 12.37
N TYR A 72 5.08 5.07 11.18
CA TYR A 72 4.19 5.98 10.44
C TYR A 72 2.94 5.25 9.97
N TYR A 73 1.77 5.80 10.24
CA TYR A 73 0.49 5.33 9.68
C TYR A 73 -0.39 6.52 9.33
N PHE A 74 -1.42 6.25 8.53
CA PHE A 74 -2.33 7.24 8.01
C PHE A 74 -3.73 6.99 8.57
N VAL A 75 -4.40 8.08 8.96
CA VAL A 75 -5.79 8.06 9.39
C VAL A 75 -6.61 8.94 8.44
N TYR A 76 -7.62 8.37 7.81
CA TYR A 76 -8.61 9.11 7.04
C TYR A 76 -9.91 9.25 7.84
N LEU A 77 -10.31 10.50 8.05
CA LEU A 77 -11.52 10.88 8.74
C LEU A 77 -12.57 11.29 7.72
N LEU A 78 -13.73 10.65 7.79
CA LEU A 78 -14.88 10.91 6.95
C LEU A 78 -16.00 11.52 7.81
N ASN A 79 -16.65 12.54 7.26
CA ASN A 79 -17.73 13.32 7.85
C ASN A 79 -17.35 14.09 9.15
N HIS A 80 -16.06 14.30 9.40
CA HIS A 80 -15.56 15.14 10.49
C HIS A 80 -14.08 15.47 10.29
N LYS A 81 -13.60 16.45 11.06
CA LYS A 81 -12.18 16.80 11.20
C LYS A 81 -11.87 16.89 12.69
N MET A 82 -10.69 16.42 13.08
CA MET A 82 -10.25 16.47 14.48
C MET A 82 -9.20 17.57 14.72
N GLU A 83 -8.46 17.95 13.69
CA GLU A 83 -7.25 18.77 13.84
C GLU A 83 -7.33 20.08 13.01
N PRO A 84 -6.78 21.20 13.51
CA PRO A 84 -6.28 21.41 14.89
C PRO A 84 -7.40 21.51 15.93
N ASP A 85 -8.61 21.84 15.48
CA ASP A 85 -9.81 21.86 16.29
C ASP A 85 -10.86 21.00 15.62
N TYR A 86 -11.74 20.42 16.41
CA TYR A 86 -12.85 19.66 15.88
C TYR A 86 -13.70 20.54 14.94
N ALA A 87 -13.94 20.04 13.74
CA ALA A 87 -14.92 20.60 12.83
C ALA A 87 -15.88 19.51 12.36
N ALA A 88 -17.17 19.86 12.42
CA ALA A 88 -18.24 19.07 11.86
C ALA A 88 -18.07 18.91 10.33
N ASN A 89 -18.43 17.73 9.82
CA ASN A 89 -18.47 17.40 8.41
C ASN A 89 -17.10 17.42 7.71
N GLY A 90 -17.12 17.06 6.43
CA GLY A 90 -15.94 17.08 5.58
C GLY A 90 -15.00 15.92 5.79
N MET A 91 -13.76 16.10 5.35
CA MET A 91 -12.77 15.03 5.23
C MET A 91 -11.39 15.52 5.70
N GLN A 92 -10.63 14.64 6.34
CA GLN A 92 -9.28 14.94 6.80
C GLN A 92 -8.39 13.70 6.74
N VAL A 93 -7.12 13.88 6.37
CA VAL A 93 -6.06 12.87 6.50
C VAL A 93 -5.09 13.34 7.56
N LEU A 94 -4.72 12.42 8.45
CA LEU A 94 -3.69 12.60 9.47
C LEU A 94 -2.54 11.63 9.18
N LEU A 95 -1.32 12.13 9.17
CA LEU A 95 -0.11 11.31 9.31
C LEU A 95 0.24 11.24 10.79
N LYS A 96 0.36 10.03 11.34
CA LYS A 96 0.72 9.79 12.73
C LYS A 96 1.98 8.93 12.82
N TYR A 97 2.61 8.94 13.99
CA TYR A 97 3.77 8.12 14.31
C TYR A 97 3.59 7.49 15.69
N GLY A 98 3.43 6.16 15.73
CA GLY A 98 3.22 5.42 16.98
C GLY A 98 2.07 5.96 17.83
N ASP A 99 2.33 6.13 19.12
CA ASP A 99 1.37 6.60 20.13
C ASP A 99 1.36 8.13 20.32
N GLN A 100 2.01 8.88 19.42
CA GLN A 100 2.05 10.34 19.53
C GLN A 100 0.64 10.94 19.53
N LYS A 101 0.40 11.82 20.51
CA LYS A 101 -0.91 12.47 20.69
C LYS A 101 -1.28 13.46 19.59
N GLN A 102 -0.29 13.98 18.87
CA GLN A 102 -0.49 14.99 17.83
C GLN A 102 -0.05 14.41 16.49
N PRO A 103 -0.77 14.69 15.40
CA PRO A 103 -0.36 14.25 14.07
C PRO A 103 0.95 14.95 13.66
N VAL A 104 1.75 14.24 12.88
CA VAL A 104 2.93 14.79 12.20
C VAL A 104 2.51 15.72 11.08
N GLU A 105 1.43 15.39 10.37
CA GLU A 105 0.86 16.19 9.30
C GLU A 105 -0.67 16.05 9.27
N THR A 106 -1.35 17.15 8.92
CA THR A 106 -2.81 17.21 8.75
C THR A 106 -3.14 17.77 7.38
N ARG A 107 -4.07 17.13 6.66
CA ARG A 107 -4.52 17.53 5.33
C ARG A 107 -6.04 17.50 5.25
N ASN A 108 -6.65 18.58 4.77
CA ASN A 108 -8.10 18.72 4.71
C ASN A 108 -8.60 18.60 3.28
N GLY A 109 -9.70 17.86 3.10
CA GLY A 109 -10.44 17.83 1.85
C GLY A 109 -11.29 19.11 1.66
N PRO A 110 -11.59 19.49 0.42
CA PRO A 110 -12.43 20.65 0.11
C PRO A 110 -13.92 20.45 0.47
N GLN A 111 -14.36 19.20 0.64
CA GLN A 111 -15.72 18.88 1.05
C GLN A 111 -15.96 19.36 2.49
N GLY A 112 -17.04 20.10 2.68
CA GLY A 112 -17.49 20.59 4.00
C GLY A 112 -19.00 20.49 4.22
N ASN A 113 -19.76 20.07 3.20
CA ASN A 113 -21.20 19.84 3.34
C ASN A 113 -21.45 18.62 4.24
N PRO A 114 -22.58 18.56 4.97
CA PRO A 114 -22.95 17.37 5.72
C PRO A 114 -23.30 16.21 4.79
N LEU A 115 -23.23 15.00 5.36
CA LEU A 115 -23.84 13.80 4.80
C LEU A 115 -25.37 13.88 5.04
N VAL A 116 -26.18 13.81 3.97
CA VAL A 116 -27.61 14.18 3.99
C VAL A 116 -28.54 13.16 3.34
N ILE A 117 -28.03 12.19 2.58
CA ILE A 117 -28.86 11.27 1.82
C ILE A 117 -29.09 9.98 2.62
N ASP A 118 -30.35 9.64 2.84
CA ASP A 118 -30.76 8.36 3.41
C ASP A 118 -30.43 7.21 2.44
N ASP A 119 -30.06 6.06 2.97
CA ASP A 119 -29.66 4.85 2.24
C ASP A 119 -28.51 5.05 1.23
N GLU A 120 -27.66 6.08 1.40
CA GLU A 120 -26.56 6.34 0.47
C GLU A 120 -25.38 5.38 0.64
N ILE A 121 -24.72 5.09 -0.49
CA ILE A 121 -23.47 4.32 -0.52
C ILE A 121 -22.32 5.27 -0.85
N VAL A 122 -21.41 5.42 0.12
CA VAL A 122 -20.16 6.16 -0.06
C VAL A 122 -19.06 5.15 -0.37
N THR A 123 -18.36 5.36 -1.49
CA THR A 123 -17.21 4.52 -1.89
C THR A 123 -15.96 5.36 -2.03
N TRP A 124 -14.79 4.77 -1.77
CA TRP A 124 -13.50 5.41 -2.02
C TRP A 124 -12.38 4.40 -2.12
N LYS A 125 -11.23 4.86 -2.61
CA LYS A 125 -9.97 4.14 -2.60
C LYS A 125 -8.97 4.85 -1.70
N GLN A 126 -8.34 4.11 -0.79
CA GLN A 126 -7.15 4.57 -0.07
C GLN A 126 -5.93 3.80 -0.55
N SER A 127 -4.80 4.49 -0.72
CA SER A 127 -3.62 3.87 -1.32
C SER A 127 -2.33 4.32 -0.65
N MET A 128 -1.35 3.43 -0.63
CA MET A 128 0.05 3.73 -0.30
C MET A 128 0.94 3.40 -1.49
N THR A 129 1.84 4.31 -1.83
CA THR A 129 2.87 4.10 -2.85
C THR A 129 4.24 4.39 -2.26
N LEU A 130 5.18 3.46 -2.44
CA LEU A 130 6.57 3.60 -2.06
C LEU A 130 7.41 3.98 -3.29
N SER A 131 8.03 5.16 -3.26
CA SER A 131 8.92 5.62 -4.33
C SER A 131 9.94 6.62 -3.81
N GLY A 132 11.20 6.48 -4.26
CA GLY A 132 12.28 7.40 -3.91
C GLY A 132 12.52 7.56 -2.41
N GLY A 133 12.34 6.49 -1.62
CA GLY A 133 12.50 6.54 -0.16
C GLY A 133 11.35 7.25 0.57
N ASN A 134 10.20 7.43 -0.07
CA ASN A 134 9.01 8.02 0.53
C ASN A 134 7.80 7.09 0.38
N VAL A 135 6.99 7.02 1.44
CA VAL A 135 5.62 6.48 1.36
C VAL A 135 4.68 7.65 1.16
N THR A 136 3.85 7.56 0.12
CA THR A 136 2.77 8.51 -0.14
C THR A 136 1.43 7.82 0.07
N PHE A 137 0.61 8.38 0.95
CA PHE A 137 -0.78 7.97 1.15
C PHE A 137 -1.72 8.92 0.41
N GLU A 138 -2.79 8.39 -0.17
CA GLU A 138 -3.81 9.19 -0.85
C GLU A 138 -5.20 8.56 -0.83
N ILE A 139 -6.20 9.41 -0.60
CA ILE A 139 -7.61 9.13 -0.89
C ILE A 139 -7.95 9.56 -2.32
N SER A 140 -8.53 8.65 -3.09
CA SER A 140 -8.91 8.84 -4.50
C SER A 140 -10.16 8.05 -4.86
N ASP A 141 -10.70 8.30 -6.06
CA ASP A 141 -11.86 7.60 -6.61
C ASP A 141 -13.07 7.57 -5.64
N GLY A 142 -13.23 8.63 -4.86
CA GLY A 142 -14.32 8.78 -3.90
C GLY A 142 -15.62 9.20 -4.57
N HIS A 143 -16.74 8.59 -4.17
CA HIS A 143 -18.07 8.93 -4.64
C HIS A 143 -19.10 8.87 -3.51
N SER A 144 -19.98 9.87 -3.45
CA SER A 144 -21.13 9.97 -2.54
C SER A 144 -22.23 10.80 -3.21
N GLU A 145 -23.48 10.52 -2.90
CA GLU A 145 -24.60 11.35 -3.38
C GLU A 145 -24.62 12.71 -2.67
N SER A 146 -24.24 12.76 -1.39
CA SER A 146 -24.11 13.99 -0.61
C SER A 146 -22.97 14.91 -1.07
N TRP A 147 -21.82 14.33 -1.47
CA TRP A 147 -20.60 15.11 -1.77
C TRP A 147 -20.17 15.12 -3.24
N GLY A 148 -20.80 14.29 -4.09
CA GLY A 148 -20.31 14.01 -5.43
C GLY A 148 -18.98 13.25 -5.39
N ASN A 149 -18.12 13.54 -6.37
CA ASN A 149 -16.80 12.92 -6.44
C ASN A 149 -15.79 13.62 -5.51
N PHE A 150 -14.94 12.85 -4.83
CA PHE A 150 -13.92 13.36 -3.93
C PHE A 150 -12.61 12.55 -4.00
N GLY A 151 -11.52 13.13 -3.51
CA GLY A 151 -10.19 12.52 -3.58
C GLY A 151 -9.55 12.57 -4.99
N GLY A 152 -8.24 12.31 -5.04
CA GLY A 152 -7.46 12.28 -6.29
C GLY A 152 -6.93 13.63 -6.77
N GLN A 153 -7.34 14.75 -6.16
CA GLN A 153 -6.81 16.10 -6.48
C GLN A 153 -5.58 16.47 -5.62
N GLY A 154 -5.08 15.55 -4.79
CA GLY A 154 -3.94 15.79 -3.89
C GLY A 154 -4.25 16.52 -2.58
N TYR A 155 -5.50 16.97 -2.34
CA TYR A 155 -5.88 17.58 -1.06
C TYR A 155 -5.81 16.60 0.12
N LEU A 156 -6.15 15.33 -0.13
CA LEU A 156 -6.14 14.24 0.85
C LEU A 156 -4.93 13.32 0.58
N ARG A 157 -3.74 13.91 0.44
CA ARG A 157 -2.48 13.23 0.19
C ARG A 157 -1.42 13.66 1.21
N SER A 158 -0.71 12.70 1.77
CA SER A 158 0.43 12.93 2.67
C SER A 158 1.63 12.08 2.22
N THR A 159 2.83 12.62 2.37
CA THR A 159 4.07 11.95 1.97
C THR A 159 5.08 12.06 3.10
N VAL A 160 5.69 10.93 3.45
CA VAL A 160 6.69 10.84 4.52
C VAL A 160 7.91 10.05 4.06
N SER A 161 9.09 10.50 4.46
CA SER A 161 10.32 9.75 4.23
C SER A 161 10.36 8.48 5.09
N THR A 162 10.83 7.38 4.53
CA THR A 162 10.90 6.08 5.20
C THR A 162 12.22 5.37 4.89
N GLY A 163 12.64 4.48 5.80
CA GLY A 163 13.71 3.52 5.54
C GLY A 163 13.24 2.25 4.82
N GLN A 164 11.93 2.11 4.57
CA GLN A 164 11.38 0.94 3.89
C GLN A 164 11.75 0.92 2.41
N TRP A 165 12.06 -0.27 1.90
CA TRP A 165 12.34 -0.55 0.49
C TRP A 165 11.22 -1.32 -0.21
N SER A 166 10.22 -1.79 0.53
CA SER A 166 9.01 -2.46 0.03
C SER A 166 7.86 -2.35 1.03
N LEU A 167 6.65 -2.64 0.56
CA LEU A 167 5.42 -2.73 1.34
C LEU A 167 5.03 -4.20 1.64
N ASN A 168 5.96 -5.16 1.53
CA ASN A 168 5.66 -6.58 1.80
C ASN A 168 5.23 -6.85 3.26
N ASN A 169 5.54 -5.92 4.17
CA ASN A 169 5.10 -5.98 5.57
C ASN A 169 3.71 -5.39 5.80
N TYR A 170 3.05 -4.89 4.75
CA TYR A 170 1.66 -4.46 4.81
C TYR A 170 0.77 -5.62 5.28
N ARG A 171 -0.17 -5.33 6.18
CA ARG A 171 -1.19 -6.28 6.60
C ARG A 171 -2.57 -5.60 6.59
N PRO A 172 -3.54 -6.09 5.78
CA PRO A 172 -4.89 -5.53 5.78
C PRO A 172 -5.60 -5.70 7.12
N GLY A 173 -5.20 -6.68 7.94
CA GLY A 173 -5.68 -6.84 9.31
C GLY A 173 -5.55 -5.59 10.16
N VAL A 174 -4.52 -4.76 9.95
CA VAL A 174 -4.38 -3.45 10.61
C VAL A 174 -5.51 -2.52 10.19
N SER A 175 -5.74 -2.36 8.89
CA SER A 175 -6.82 -1.51 8.39
C SER A 175 -8.18 -2.00 8.88
N LEU A 176 -8.43 -3.32 8.89
CA LEU A 176 -9.70 -3.91 9.34
C LEU A 176 -9.94 -3.73 10.84
N THR A 177 -8.89 -3.83 11.67
CA THR A 177 -9.00 -3.76 13.13
C THR A 177 -9.05 -2.33 13.64
N GLU A 178 -8.30 -1.42 13.00
CA GLU A 178 -8.13 -0.04 13.45
C GLU A 178 -9.09 0.94 12.76
N SER A 179 -9.82 0.51 11.73
CA SER A 179 -10.87 1.30 11.09
C SER A 179 -12.25 1.02 11.70
N GLY A 180 -13.11 2.03 11.70
CA GLY A 180 -14.46 1.84 12.20
C GLY A 180 -15.28 3.11 12.29
N ILE A 181 -16.49 2.95 12.83
CA ILE A 181 -17.45 4.03 13.02
C ILE A 181 -17.27 4.57 14.44
N GLY A 182 -16.63 5.73 14.56
CA GLY A 182 -16.34 6.36 15.85
C GLY A 182 -17.58 6.99 16.51
N PHE A 183 -18.58 7.39 15.71
CA PHE A 183 -19.81 8.00 16.22
C PHE A 183 -21.05 7.59 15.42
N ALA A 184 -22.12 7.28 16.14
CA ALA A 184 -23.45 6.94 15.62
C ALA A 184 -23.47 5.73 14.65
N GLY A 185 -22.80 4.63 15.03
CA GLY A 185 -22.78 3.38 14.26
C GLY A 185 -24.15 2.76 13.97
N ASN A 186 -25.18 3.07 14.77
CA ASN A 186 -26.56 2.63 14.51
C ASN A 186 -27.20 3.27 13.27
N ARG A 187 -26.52 4.23 12.63
CA ARG A 187 -26.93 4.85 11.35
C ARG A 187 -26.21 4.25 10.15
N VAL A 188 -25.30 3.31 10.38
CA VAL A 188 -24.53 2.64 9.33
C VAL A 188 -25.02 1.22 9.18
N THR A 189 -25.38 0.86 7.95
CA THR A 189 -25.79 -0.50 7.60
C THR A 189 -24.57 -1.40 7.41
N SER A 190 -23.52 -0.89 6.76
CA SER A 190 -22.26 -1.62 6.58
C SER A 190 -21.08 -0.69 6.35
N LEU A 191 -19.90 -1.07 6.84
CA LEU A 191 -18.61 -0.53 6.45
C LEU A 191 -17.72 -1.71 6.04
N THR A 192 -17.34 -1.77 4.77
CA THR A 192 -16.74 -2.97 4.17
C THR A 192 -15.53 -2.62 3.33
N LEU A 193 -14.40 -3.27 3.62
CA LEU A 193 -13.28 -3.38 2.68
C LEU A 193 -13.69 -4.39 1.62
N THR A 194 -13.86 -3.94 0.38
CA THR A 194 -14.42 -4.78 -0.70
C THR A 194 -13.32 -5.44 -1.53
N LYS A 195 -12.18 -4.76 -1.69
CA LYS A 195 -11.09 -5.18 -2.55
C LYS A 195 -9.76 -4.65 -2.03
N ILE A 196 -8.71 -5.45 -2.21
CA ILE A 196 -7.31 -5.02 -2.08
C ILE A 196 -6.64 -5.25 -3.43
N ARG A 197 -5.81 -4.31 -3.86
CA ARG A 197 -4.92 -4.45 -5.01
C ARG A 197 -3.51 -4.07 -4.61
N TRP A 198 -2.52 -4.84 -5.04
CA TRP A 198 -1.12 -4.45 -4.87
C TRP A 198 -0.37 -4.52 -6.20
N THR A 199 0.71 -3.74 -6.29
CA THR A 199 1.58 -3.68 -7.47
C THR A 199 3.02 -3.91 -7.04
N ASP A 200 3.72 -4.79 -7.76
CA ASP A 200 5.14 -5.08 -7.54
C ASP A 200 6.07 -4.08 -8.25
N GLN A 201 7.38 -4.25 -8.08
CA GLN A 201 8.39 -3.40 -8.72
C GLN A 201 8.44 -3.50 -10.26
N TYR A 202 7.84 -4.55 -10.85
CA TYR A 202 7.77 -4.76 -12.29
C TYR A 202 6.48 -4.20 -12.90
N GLY A 203 5.54 -3.74 -12.06
CA GLY A 203 4.24 -3.23 -12.47
C GLY A 203 3.16 -4.30 -12.58
N ASN A 204 3.44 -5.54 -12.17
CA ASN A 204 2.41 -6.59 -12.11
C ASN A 204 1.42 -6.25 -11.01
N GLN A 205 0.14 -6.46 -11.30
CA GLN A 205 -0.95 -6.19 -10.37
C GLN A 205 -1.58 -7.49 -9.90
N TYR A 206 -1.87 -7.52 -8.61
CA TYR A 206 -2.52 -8.62 -7.93
C TYR A 206 -3.75 -8.07 -7.24
N VAL A 207 -4.84 -8.85 -7.22
CA VAL A 207 -6.13 -8.40 -6.69
C VAL A 207 -6.71 -9.50 -5.82
N ARG A 208 -7.21 -9.11 -4.65
CA ARG A 208 -8.01 -9.96 -3.78
C ARG A 208 -9.32 -9.26 -3.46
N GLU A 209 -10.42 -9.96 -3.70
CA GLU A 209 -11.77 -9.50 -3.36
C GLU A 209 -12.17 -10.06 -1.98
N ALA A 210 -13.06 -9.36 -1.27
CA ALA A 210 -13.60 -9.82 0.01
C ALA A 210 -14.30 -11.19 -0.10
N PRO A 211 -14.38 -12.00 0.98
CA PRO A 211 -13.95 -11.69 2.35
C PRO A 211 -12.44 -11.82 2.58
N PHE A 212 -11.92 -11.03 3.51
CA PHE A 212 -10.51 -11.08 3.93
C PHE A 212 -10.39 -11.78 5.28
N ASP A 213 -9.42 -12.68 5.39
CA ASP A 213 -8.95 -13.15 6.70
C ASP A 213 -8.10 -12.05 7.34
N ILE A 214 -8.23 -11.84 8.66
CA ILE A 214 -7.41 -10.88 9.41
C ILE A 214 -5.92 -11.22 9.32
N ASP A 215 -5.61 -12.51 9.16
CA ASP A 215 -4.24 -13.03 9.02
C ASP A 215 -3.73 -13.04 7.56
N THR A 216 -4.51 -12.49 6.62
CA THR A 216 -4.11 -12.37 5.21
C THR A 216 -2.79 -11.60 5.07
N ASP A 217 -1.76 -12.24 4.52
CA ASP A 217 -0.57 -11.57 4.01
C ASP A 217 -0.66 -11.29 2.50
N LEU A 218 0.32 -10.54 1.99
CA LEU A 218 0.46 -10.24 0.57
C LEU A 218 1.49 -11.20 -0.04
N ASP A 219 1.27 -12.51 0.03
CA ASP A 219 2.09 -13.47 -0.70
C ASP A 219 1.58 -13.62 -2.15
N PRO A 220 2.36 -13.23 -3.18
CA PRO A 220 1.98 -13.42 -4.57
C PRO A 220 1.97 -14.89 -5.04
N TRP A 221 2.39 -15.85 -4.20
CA TRP A 221 2.56 -17.25 -4.58
C TRP A 221 1.48 -18.21 -4.03
N GLU A 222 0.52 -17.74 -3.24
CA GLU A 222 -0.53 -18.56 -2.61
C GLU A 222 -1.83 -18.75 -3.45
N GLU A 223 -1.82 -18.46 -4.75
CA GLU A 223 -2.98 -18.68 -5.65
C GLU A 223 -2.98 -20.04 -6.37
#